data_AF-A0A453KKM8-F1
#
_entry.id   AF-A0A453KKM8-F1
#
_cell.length_a   1.000
_cell.length_b   1.000
_cell.length_c   1.000
_cell.angle_alpha   90.00
_cell.angle_beta   90.00
_cell.angle_gamma   90.00
#
_symmetry.space_group_name_H-M   'P 1'
#
loop_
_entity.id
_entity.type
_entity.pdbx_description
1 polymer ?
#
loop_
_entity_poly.entity_id
_entity_poly.type
_entity_poly.pdbx_seq_one_letter_code
_entity_poly.pdbx_strand_id
1 'polypeptide(L)'
;CGKVRCSTNLAGSTKCEQNLHGKVKPLLLSASGKARGTSGLVHRSQVLKHQHHLSVRSTSTDVCTTFDEDVKGVSSHAVEEKVGVLLLNLGGPETLNDVQPFLFNLFADPDIIRLPRLFRFLQRPLAKLISTFRAPKSKEGYASIGGGSPLRKITDEQANALKVALKSKNLEADIYVGMRYWYPFTEEAIDQIKKDKITKLVVLPLYPQYSISTSGSSIRVLQNIVK
;
A
#
# COMPACT_ATOMS: atom_id res chain seq x y z
N CYS A 1 -5.60 13.34 23.58
CA CYS A 1 -6.52 12.98 24.68
C CYS A 1 -7.84 13.71 24.48
N GLY A 2 -8.88 13.02 24.00
CA GLY A 2 -10.25 13.54 24.06
C GLY A 2 -10.83 13.30 25.45
N LYS A 3 -11.55 14.27 26.01
CA LYS A 3 -12.31 14.10 27.26
C LYS A 3 -13.62 13.36 26.96
N VAL A 4 -13.87 12.26 27.66
CA VAL A 4 -15.17 11.57 27.66
C VAL A 4 -16.01 12.18 28.78
N ARG A 5 -17.23 12.63 28.48
CA ARG A 5 -18.21 13.05 29.48
C ARG A 5 -19.34 12.04 29.45
N CYS A 6 -19.55 11.33 30.56
CA CYS A 6 -20.69 10.43 30.71
C CYS A 6 -21.68 11.05 31.69
N SER A 7 -22.96 10.85 31.43
CA SER A 7 -24.04 11.23 32.34
C SER A 7 -24.99 10.06 32.49
N THR A 8 -25.30 9.75 33.75
CA THR A 8 -26.18 8.67 34.17
C THR A 8 -27.52 9.27 34.58
N ASN A 9 -28.61 8.76 34.00
CA ASN A 9 -29.95 9.12 34.43
C ASN A 9 -30.47 8.14 35.49
N LEU A 10 -31.48 8.57 36.25
CA LEU A 10 -32.06 7.84 37.41
C LEU A 10 -32.56 6.40 37.10
N ALA A 11 -32.70 6.03 35.81
CA ALA A 11 -33.06 4.68 35.38
C ALA A 11 -31.85 3.75 35.12
N GLY A 12 -30.63 4.16 35.51
CA GLY A 12 -29.42 3.32 35.39
C GLY A 12 -28.81 3.22 33.98
N SER A 13 -29.38 3.91 32.99
CA SER A 13 -28.80 3.96 31.64
C SER A 13 -27.69 5.01 31.56
N THR A 14 -26.49 4.58 31.17
CA THR A 14 -25.31 5.44 30.99
C THR A 14 -25.15 5.77 29.52
N LYS A 15 -25.25 7.06 29.15
CA LYS A 15 -24.98 7.53 27.79
C LYS A 15 -23.64 8.27 27.79
N CYS A 16 -22.71 7.81 26.97
CA CYS A 16 -21.41 8.45 26.77
C CYS A 16 -21.31 8.88 25.30
N GLU A 17 -21.27 10.19 25.04
CA GLU A 17 -21.02 10.72 23.70
C GLU A 17 -19.52 10.99 23.52
N GLN A 18 -18.96 10.48 22.43
CA GLN A 18 -17.59 10.77 22.00
C GLN A 18 -17.63 11.82 20.89
N ASN A 19 -17.13 13.02 21.19
CA ASN A 19 -16.94 14.07 20.19
C ASN A 19 -15.64 13.80 19.42
N LEU A 20 -15.73 13.03 18.33
CA LEU A 20 -14.62 12.73 17.41
C LEU A 20 -14.52 13.81 16.31
N HIS A 21 -13.96 14.97 16.64
CA HIS A 21 -13.52 15.92 15.62
C HIS A 21 -12.10 15.57 15.17
N GLY A 22 -11.99 14.71 14.17
CA GLY A 22 -10.74 14.38 13.48
C GLY A 22 -11.01 14.10 12.00
N LYS A 23 -10.85 15.13 11.15
CA LYS A 23 -10.86 14.97 9.69
C LYS A 23 -9.68 14.09 9.28
N VAL A 24 -9.92 12.80 9.01
CA VAL A 24 -8.97 11.96 8.28
C VAL A 24 -9.34 12.04 6.80
N LYS A 25 -8.47 12.67 6.00
CA LYS A 25 -8.60 12.64 4.53
C LYS A 25 -8.10 11.28 4.03
N PRO A 26 -8.84 10.59 3.14
CA PRO A 26 -8.33 9.41 2.45
C PRO A 26 -7.16 9.82 1.54
N LEU A 27 -6.04 9.11 1.66
CA LEU A 27 -4.85 9.33 0.84
C LEU A 27 -4.96 8.44 -0.41
N LEU A 28 -5.45 9.01 -1.51
CA LEU A 28 -5.45 8.37 -2.83
C LEU A 28 -4.18 8.83 -3.56
N LEU A 29 -3.22 7.94 -3.83
CA LEU A 29 -2.04 8.26 -4.63
C LEU A 29 -2.27 7.86 -6.10
N SER A 30 -2.09 8.82 -7.00
CA SER A 30 -1.93 8.62 -8.44
C SER A 30 -0.43 8.76 -8.77
N ALA A 31 0.12 7.79 -9.50
CA ALA A 31 1.49 7.83 -9.98
C ALA A 31 1.55 8.45 -11.39
N SER A 32 2.26 9.55 -11.58
CA SER A 32 2.49 10.19 -12.88
C SER A 32 3.95 10.02 -13.30
N GLY A 33 4.20 9.24 -14.34
CA GLY A 33 5.52 9.06 -14.95
C GLY A 33 5.83 10.16 -15.99
N LYS A 34 7.06 10.70 -15.97
CA LYS A 34 7.54 11.75 -16.89
C LYS A 34 8.79 11.24 -17.61
N ALA A 35 8.67 10.90 -18.90
CA ALA A 35 9.81 10.57 -19.75
C ALA A 35 10.37 11.85 -20.42
N ARG A 36 11.69 12.05 -20.33
CA ARG A 36 12.43 13.13 -20.99
C ARG A 36 13.03 12.59 -22.29
N GLY A 37 12.74 13.26 -23.40
CA GLY A 37 13.37 13.02 -24.70
C GLY A 37 14.62 13.89 -24.89
N THR A 38 15.58 13.37 -25.65
CA THR A 38 16.73 14.11 -26.17
C THR A 38 16.71 14.09 -27.69
N SER A 39 16.82 15.29 -28.24
CA SER A 39 16.87 15.71 -29.64
C SER A 39 18.18 15.36 -30.36
N GLY A 40 18.10 15.16 -31.68
CA GLY A 40 19.25 15.16 -32.59
C GLY A 40 18.82 15.49 -34.02
N LEU A 41 19.21 16.67 -34.49
CA LEU A 41 19.05 17.22 -35.85
C LEU A 41 19.85 16.44 -36.91
N VAL A 42 19.34 16.33 -38.15
CA VAL A 42 20.10 16.64 -39.38
C VAL A 42 19.14 17.17 -40.46
N HIS A 43 19.60 18.22 -41.15
CA HIS A 43 18.93 19.01 -42.18
C HIS A 43 19.68 18.79 -43.51
N ARG A 44 19.00 18.52 -44.64
CA ARG A 44 19.39 19.05 -45.96
C ARG A 44 18.41 18.68 -47.08
N SER A 45 17.91 19.72 -47.74
CA SER A 45 17.19 19.73 -49.01
C SER A 45 18.05 19.33 -50.20
N GLN A 46 17.40 18.97 -51.32
CA GLN A 46 17.62 19.43 -52.72
C GLN A 46 16.71 18.58 -53.66
N VAL A 47 16.20 18.94 -54.86
CA VAL A 47 15.92 20.16 -55.65
C VAL A 47 15.66 19.69 -57.13
N LEU A 48 14.81 20.39 -57.91
CA LEU A 48 14.62 20.40 -59.42
C LEU A 48 13.65 19.39 -60.08
N LYS A 49 12.54 19.86 -60.72
CA LYS A 49 12.28 20.25 -62.16
C LYS A 49 12.08 19.02 -63.08
N HIS A 50 11.16 18.91 -64.05
CA HIS A 50 10.46 19.81 -64.98
C HIS A 50 9.19 19.07 -65.53
N GLN A 51 8.03 19.73 -65.66
CA GLN A 51 7.34 20.23 -66.89
C GLN A 51 6.88 19.19 -67.96
N HIS A 52 5.78 19.51 -68.67
CA HIS A 52 4.90 18.54 -69.37
C HIS A 52 3.41 18.99 -69.52
N HIS A 53 3.17 20.23 -69.98
CA HIS A 53 2.15 20.76 -70.93
C HIS A 53 0.69 20.17 -71.11
N LEU A 54 -0.30 21.10 -71.16
CA LEU A 54 -1.66 21.11 -71.82
C LEU A 54 -2.76 20.16 -71.27
N SER A 55 -4.08 20.46 -71.22
CA SER A 55 -4.96 21.43 -71.90
C SER A 55 -6.31 21.59 -71.16
N VAL A 56 -6.81 22.84 -71.12
CA VAL A 56 -8.21 23.36 -71.19
C VAL A 56 -9.42 22.65 -70.52
N ARG A 57 -10.06 23.45 -69.64
CA ARG A 57 -11.46 23.54 -69.15
C ARG A 57 -12.57 22.69 -69.80
N SER A 58 -13.48 22.15 -68.96
CA SER A 58 -14.89 22.59 -68.91
C SER A 58 -15.61 22.05 -67.66
N THR A 59 -16.64 22.80 -67.27
CA THR A 59 -17.53 22.76 -66.10
C THR A 59 -18.47 21.55 -66.01
N SER A 60 -18.80 21.06 -64.81
CA SER A 60 -20.19 20.91 -64.30
C SER A 60 -20.22 20.18 -62.94
N THR A 61 -21.03 20.74 -62.05
CA THR A 61 -21.71 20.26 -60.84
C THR A 61 -21.71 18.77 -60.39
N ASP A 62 -21.53 18.64 -59.07
CA ASP A 62 -22.20 17.81 -58.06
C ASP A 62 -21.92 16.28 -57.87
N VAL A 63 -21.18 16.05 -56.77
CA VAL A 63 -21.41 15.10 -55.65
C VAL A 63 -21.65 13.61 -55.95
N CYS A 64 -20.67 12.80 -55.54
CA CYS A 64 -20.82 11.76 -54.49
C CYS A 64 -19.42 11.28 -54.11
N THR A 65 -18.90 11.75 -52.97
CA THR A 65 -17.61 11.32 -52.42
C THR A 65 -17.66 9.86 -52.03
N THR A 66 -16.72 9.10 -52.58
CA THR A 66 -16.38 7.74 -52.21
C THR A 66 -16.00 7.66 -50.74
N PHE A 67 -16.46 6.57 -50.11
CA PHE A 67 -15.96 6.07 -48.84
C PHE A 67 -14.44 5.91 -48.89
N ASP A 68 -13.75 6.42 -47.89
CA ASP A 68 -12.58 5.73 -47.33
C ASP A 68 -12.54 5.98 -45.82
N GLU A 69 -12.59 4.86 -45.11
CA GLU A 69 -12.32 4.74 -43.70
C GLU A 69 -10.91 5.21 -43.39
N ASP A 70 -10.76 6.17 -42.47
CA ASP A 70 -9.64 6.15 -41.52
C ASP A 70 -9.81 7.29 -40.50
N VAL A 71 -10.68 7.09 -39.52
CA VAL A 71 -10.52 7.76 -38.22
C VAL A 71 -10.13 6.68 -37.23
N LYS A 72 -8.83 6.36 -37.23
CA LYS A 72 -8.15 5.67 -36.14
C LYS A 72 -8.48 6.40 -34.84
N GLY A 73 -9.42 5.80 -34.09
CA GLY A 73 -9.65 6.15 -32.70
C GLY A 73 -8.33 6.13 -31.97
N VAL A 74 -7.95 7.29 -31.43
CA VAL A 74 -6.80 7.42 -30.55
C VAL A 74 -7.10 6.55 -29.34
N SER A 75 -6.52 5.35 -29.32
CA SER A 75 -6.49 4.49 -28.15
C SER A 75 -5.74 5.24 -27.06
N SER A 76 -6.48 5.92 -26.19
CA SER A 76 -5.98 6.31 -24.89
C SER A 76 -5.42 5.05 -24.24
N HIS A 77 -4.13 5.03 -23.89
CA HIS A 77 -3.56 4.00 -23.04
C HIS A 77 -4.31 4.02 -21.70
N ALA A 78 -5.44 3.31 -21.62
CA ALA A 78 -6.14 3.06 -20.38
C ALA A 78 -5.24 2.12 -19.59
N VAL A 79 -4.55 2.68 -18.60
CA VAL A 79 -3.80 1.89 -17.63
C VAL A 79 -4.83 0.97 -16.96
N GLU A 80 -4.72 -0.33 -17.22
CA GLU A 80 -5.59 -1.35 -16.62
C GLU A 80 -5.56 -1.15 -15.10
N GLU A 81 -6.73 -0.89 -14.51
CA GLU A 81 -6.82 -0.66 -13.08
C GLU A 81 -6.68 -1.99 -12.34
N LYS A 82 -5.57 -2.16 -11.61
CA LYS A 82 -5.30 -3.33 -10.77
C LYS A 82 -5.35 -2.91 -9.30
N VAL A 83 -6.29 -3.50 -8.58
CA VAL A 83 -6.53 -3.19 -7.17
C VAL A 83 -5.79 -4.18 -6.28
N GLY A 84 -5.07 -3.67 -5.28
CA GLY A 84 -4.46 -4.47 -4.23
C GLY A 84 -4.98 -4.05 -2.86
N VAL A 85 -5.03 -4.98 -1.92
CA VAL A 85 -5.31 -4.72 -0.50
C VAL A 85 -4.13 -5.22 0.33
N LEU A 86 -3.46 -4.31 1.04
CA LEU A 86 -2.37 -4.64 1.97
C LEU A 86 -2.91 -4.68 3.40
N LEU A 87 -2.96 -5.88 3.97
CA LEU A 87 -3.26 -6.09 5.38
C LEU A 87 -2.02 -5.83 6.22
N LEU A 88 -2.11 -4.90 7.18
CA LEU A 88 -1.02 -4.61 8.10
C LEU A 88 -1.30 -5.19 9.47
N ASN A 89 -0.35 -5.96 10.01
CA ASN A 89 -0.44 -6.48 11.37
C ASN A 89 0.95 -6.57 12.02
N LEU A 90 0.99 -7.01 13.28
CA LEU A 90 2.20 -6.97 14.10
C LEU A 90 3.20 -8.06 13.65
N GLY A 91 2.66 -9.20 13.23
CA GLY A 91 3.39 -10.45 13.08
C GLY A 91 3.56 -11.17 14.42
N GLY A 92 4.20 -12.33 14.38
CA GLY A 92 4.51 -13.10 15.57
C GLY A 92 5.47 -14.24 15.21
N PRO A 93 6.24 -14.74 16.19
CA PRO A 93 7.23 -15.78 15.96
C PRO A 93 6.54 -17.08 15.53
N GLU A 94 7.05 -17.76 14.51
CA GLU A 94 6.49 -19.04 14.04
C GLU A 94 6.96 -20.22 14.88
N THR A 95 8.19 -20.13 15.40
CA THR A 95 8.78 -21.13 16.29
C THR A 95 9.30 -20.51 17.59
N LEU A 96 9.61 -21.35 18.58
CA LEU A 96 10.22 -20.91 19.84
C LEU A 96 11.60 -20.26 19.65
N ASN A 97 12.31 -20.58 18.57
CA ASN A 97 13.62 -19.99 18.29
C ASN A 97 13.50 -18.54 17.79
N ASP A 98 12.38 -18.22 17.17
CA ASP A 98 12.07 -16.92 16.60
C ASP A 98 11.69 -15.86 17.65
N VAL A 99 11.36 -16.29 18.86
CA VAL A 99 10.84 -15.41 19.92
C VAL A 99 11.82 -14.28 20.25
N GLN A 100 13.11 -14.57 20.42
CA GLN A 100 14.08 -13.52 20.75
C GLN A 100 14.32 -12.55 19.58
N PRO A 101 14.54 -13.01 18.33
CA PRO A 101 14.60 -12.13 17.16
C PRO A 101 13.34 -11.27 16.98
N PHE A 102 12.15 -11.85 17.13
CA PHE A 102 10.89 -11.11 17.08
C PHE A 102 10.82 -10.01 18.14
N LEU A 103 11.11 -10.34 19.40
CA LEU A 103 11.13 -9.36 20.49
C LEU A 103 12.18 -8.26 20.27
N PHE A 104 13.32 -8.61 19.68
CA PHE A 104 14.34 -7.63 19.33
C PHE A 104 13.79 -6.62 18.31
N ASN A 105 13.13 -7.08 17.24
CA ASN A 105 12.51 -6.20 16.25
C ASN A 105 11.44 -5.29 16.89
N LEU A 106 10.61 -5.85 17.78
CA LEU A 106 9.58 -5.12 18.52
C LEU A 106 10.18 -4.00 19.39
N PHE A 107 11.22 -4.28 20.19
CA PHE A 107 11.81 -3.29 21.08
C PHE A 107 12.79 -2.33 20.39
N ALA A 108 13.30 -2.70 19.22
CA ALA A 108 14.11 -1.81 18.38
C ALA A 108 13.28 -0.67 17.77
N ASP A 109 11.95 -0.78 17.79
CA ASP A 109 11.06 0.24 17.26
C ASP A 109 10.94 1.46 18.20
N PRO A 110 11.32 2.67 17.74
CA PRO A 110 11.15 3.90 18.51
C PRO A 110 9.69 4.27 18.78
N ASP A 111 8.71 3.75 18.02
CA ASP A 111 7.28 3.95 18.29
C ASP A 111 6.78 3.06 19.45
N ILE A 112 7.52 2.02 19.84
CA ILE A 112 7.24 1.17 21.02
C ILE A 112 7.95 1.71 22.27
N ILE A 113 9.28 1.85 22.20
CA ILE A 113 10.10 2.41 23.29
C ILE A 113 10.70 3.73 22.81
N ARG A 114 10.16 4.84 23.32
CA ARG A 114 10.62 6.19 22.95
C ARG A 114 11.74 6.64 23.87
N LEU A 115 12.98 6.51 23.40
CA LEU A 115 14.12 7.13 24.06
C LEU A 115 14.19 8.64 23.74
N PRO A 116 14.67 9.48 24.68
CA PRO A 116 15.00 10.87 24.40
C PRO A 116 15.94 10.98 23.20
N ARG A 117 15.85 12.07 22.43
CA ARG A 117 16.61 12.23 21.18
C ARG A 117 18.12 12.03 21.36
N LEU A 118 18.66 12.50 22.48
CA LEU A 118 20.07 12.37 22.83
C LEU A 118 20.52 10.91 22.96
N PHE A 119 19.64 10.00 23.38
CA PHE A 119 19.95 8.60 23.66
C PHE A 119 19.45 7.63 22.59
N ARG A 120 19.00 8.12 21.42
CA ARG A 120 18.44 7.26 20.37
C ARG A 120 19.42 6.21 19.85
N PHE A 121 20.73 6.50 19.88
CA PHE A 121 21.76 5.55 19.48
C PHE A 121 21.81 4.29 20.38
N LEU A 122 21.30 4.38 21.62
CA LEU A 122 21.21 3.25 22.56
C LEU A 122 19.98 2.35 22.32
N GLN A 123 19.10 2.69 21.37
CA GLN A 123 17.85 1.95 21.12
C GLN A 123 18.11 0.46 20.82
N ARG A 124 19.02 0.15 19.90
CA ARG A 124 19.29 -1.25 19.50
C ARG A 124 20.01 -2.05 20.60
N PRO A 125 21.05 -1.52 21.28
CA PRO A 125 21.61 -2.17 22.45
C PRO A 125 20.56 -2.46 23.53
N LEU A 126 19.70 -1.47 23.84
CA LEU A 126 18.61 -1.63 24.80
C LEU A 126 17.62 -2.71 24.34
N ALA A 127 17.23 -2.72 23.07
CA ALA A 127 16.36 -3.74 22.51
C ALA A 127 16.98 -5.14 22.62
N LYS A 128 18.29 -5.29 22.39
CA LYS A 128 18.99 -6.57 22.54
C LYS A 128 18.98 -7.04 23.99
N LEU A 129 19.23 -6.13 24.93
CA LEU A 129 19.20 -6.44 26.36
C LEU A 129 17.80 -6.90 26.80
N ILE A 130 16.77 -6.09 26.51
CA ILE A 130 15.38 -6.38 26.89
C ILE A 130 14.89 -7.68 26.24
N SER A 131 15.13 -7.87 24.94
CA SER A 131 14.70 -9.09 24.24
C SER A 131 15.36 -10.34 24.79
N THR A 132 16.64 -10.27 25.16
CA THR A 132 17.36 -11.42 25.75
C THR A 132 16.80 -11.79 27.11
N PHE A 133 16.53 -10.82 27.98
CA PHE A 133 15.93 -11.08 29.29
C PHE A 133 14.47 -11.53 29.21
N ARG A 134 13.69 -11.02 28.26
CA ARG A 134 12.26 -11.34 28.13
C ARG A 134 11.99 -12.63 27.36
N ALA A 135 12.94 -13.09 26.56
CA ALA A 135 12.77 -14.25 25.70
C ALA A 135 12.38 -15.53 26.47
N PRO A 136 13.02 -15.93 27.58
CA PRO A 136 12.69 -17.18 28.28
C PRO A 136 11.21 -17.25 28.68
N LYS A 137 10.73 -16.23 29.40
CA LYS A 137 9.32 -16.14 29.82
C LYS A 137 8.36 -16.09 28.63
N SER A 138 8.74 -15.43 27.54
CA SER A 138 7.88 -15.36 26.34
C SER A 138 7.83 -16.69 25.60
N LYS A 139 8.94 -17.44 25.57
CA LYS A 139 9.00 -18.78 24.97
C LYS A 139 8.09 -19.76 25.70
N GLU A 140 8.04 -19.71 27.04
CA GLU A 140 7.10 -20.51 27.83
C GLU A 140 5.65 -20.23 27.42
N GLY A 141 5.29 -18.95 27.25
CA GLY A 141 3.97 -18.55 26.78
C GLY A 141 3.63 -19.02 25.36
N TYR A 142 4.60 -18.99 24.43
CA TYR A 142 4.39 -19.55 23.09
C TYR A 142 4.35 -21.08 23.11
N ALA A 143 5.13 -21.73 23.97
CA ALA A 143 5.15 -23.19 24.10
C ALA A 143 3.79 -23.71 24.57
N SER A 144 3.13 -23.02 25.51
CA SER A 144 1.81 -23.44 26.03
C SER A 144 0.67 -23.33 25.01
N ILE A 145 0.84 -22.56 23.94
CA ILE A 145 -0.16 -22.39 22.87
C ILE A 145 0.18 -23.14 21.57
N GLY A 146 1.20 -24.02 21.59
CA GLY A 146 1.57 -24.86 20.44
C GLY A 146 2.92 -24.54 19.78
N GLY A 147 3.77 -23.73 20.42
CA GLY A 147 5.16 -23.51 20.01
C GLY A 147 5.42 -22.29 19.12
N GLY A 148 4.39 -21.50 18.84
CA GLY A 148 4.46 -20.32 17.96
C GLY A 148 3.19 -19.49 17.99
N SER A 149 3.22 -18.34 17.34
CA SER A 149 2.06 -17.46 17.19
C SER A 149 1.15 -17.96 16.07
N PRO A 150 -0.15 -18.20 16.32
CA PRO A 150 -1.09 -18.57 15.26
C PRO A 150 -1.46 -17.37 14.36
N LEU A 151 -1.02 -16.16 14.72
CA LEU A 151 -1.45 -14.91 14.09
C LEU A 151 -1.21 -14.89 12.58
N ARG A 152 -0.06 -15.40 12.12
CA ARG A 152 0.30 -15.42 10.70
C ARG A 152 -0.69 -16.25 9.91
N LYS A 153 -0.90 -17.50 10.34
CA LYS A 153 -1.85 -18.45 9.74
C LYS A 153 -3.27 -17.87 9.68
N ILE A 154 -3.76 -17.34 10.80
CA ILE A 154 -5.11 -16.75 10.87
C ILE A 154 -5.21 -15.54 9.93
N THR A 155 -4.18 -14.70 9.85
CA THR A 155 -4.17 -13.53 8.96
C THR A 155 -4.22 -13.97 7.49
N ASP A 156 -3.53 -15.04 7.11
CA ASP A 156 -3.56 -15.58 5.75
C ASP A 156 -4.92 -16.20 5.41
N GLU A 157 -5.55 -16.90 6.37
CA GLU A 157 -6.93 -17.39 6.23
C GLU A 157 -7.91 -16.23 6.03
N GLN A 158 -7.76 -15.14 6.79
CA GLN A 158 -8.54 -13.92 6.63
C GLN A 158 -8.29 -13.25 5.27
N ALA A 159 -7.04 -13.20 4.80
CA ALA A 159 -6.69 -12.65 3.49
C ALA A 159 -7.37 -13.44 2.36
N ASN A 160 -7.34 -14.77 2.44
CA ASN A 160 -8.02 -15.64 1.49
C ASN A 160 -9.54 -15.47 1.52
N ALA A 161 -10.14 -15.43 2.71
CA ALA A 161 -11.57 -15.18 2.87
C ALA A 161 -11.97 -13.82 2.31
N LEU A 162 -11.16 -12.79 2.52
CA LEU A 162 -11.37 -11.45 1.94
C LEU A 162 -11.30 -11.47 0.41
N LYS A 163 -10.32 -12.17 -0.17
CA LYS A 163 -10.21 -12.31 -1.63
C LYS A 163 -11.47 -12.94 -2.22
N VAL A 164 -11.95 -14.03 -1.62
CA VAL A 164 -13.19 -14.71 -2.03
C VAL A 164 -14.41 -13.78 -1.89
N ALA A 165 -14.52 -13.04 -0.78
CA ALA A 165 -15.64 -12.14 -0.52
C ALA A 165 -15.66 -10.90 -1.43
N LEU A 166 -14.50 -10.44 -1.91
CA LEU A 166 -14.42 -9.36 -2.90
C LEU A 166 -14.79 -9.88 -4.29
N LYS A 167 -14.29 -11.07 -4.65
CA LYS A 167 -14.63 -11.72 -5.92
C LYS A 167 -16.13 -11.98 -6.06
N SER A 168 -16.80 -12.42 -4.99
CA SER A 168 -18.27 -12.60 -5.02
C SER A 168 -19.05 -11.31 -5.20
N LYS A 169 -18.43 -10.15 -4.97
CA LYS A 169 -18.97 -8.81 -5.25
C LYS A 169 -18.49 -8.25 -6.60
N ASN A 170 -17.91 -9.09 -7.45
CA ASN A 170 -17.37 -8.71 -8.76
C ASN A 170 -16.26 -7.65 -8.68
N LEU A 171 -15.49 -7.68 -7.58
CA LEU A 171 -14.30 -6.85 -7.36
C LEU A 171 -13.06 -7.75 -7.38
N GLU A 172 -12.29 -7.66 -8.47
CA GLU A 172 -11.00 -8.35 -8.57
C GLU A 172 -9.93 -7.55 -7.82
N ALA A 173 -9.36 -8.14 -6.78
CA ALA A 173 -8.30 -7.53 -5.99
C ALA A 173 -7.31 -8.59 -5.47
N ASP A 174 -6.03 -8.24 -5.50
CA ASP A 174 -4.98 -9.06 -4.89
C ASP A 174 -4.73 -8.65 -3.44
N ILE A 175 -4.63 -9.65 -2.56
CA ILE A 175 -4.51 -9.43 -1.12
C ILE A 175 -3.08 -9.76 -0.69
N TYR A 176 -2.47 -8.84 0.03
CA TYR A 176 -1.11 -8.93 0.53
C TYR A 176 -1.13 -8.79 2.03
N VAL A 177 -0.17 -9.42 2.70
CA VAL A 177 0.00 -9.29 4.14
C VAL A 177 1.39 -8.76 4.42
N GLY A 178 1.45 -7.66 5.18
CA GLY A 178 2.67 -7.04 5.66
C GLY A 178 2.68 -7.04 7.18
N MET A 179 3.68 -7.68 7.76
CA MET A 179 3.89 -7.73 9.19
C MET A 179 4.95 -6.71 9.61
N ARG A 180 4.81 -6.20 10.84
CA ARG A 180 5.67 -5.13 11.34
C ARG A 180 6.98 -5.61 11.94
N TYR A 181 6.97 -6.72 12.70
CA TYR A 181 8.14 -7.22 13.46
C TYR A 181 8.50 -8.68 13.16
N TRP A 182 7.74 -9.35 12.30
CA TRP A 182 8.03 -10.70 11.82
C TRP A 182 7.73 -10.82 10.32
N TYR A 183 8.01 -11.97 9.73
CA TYR A 183 7.78 -12.23 8.31
C TYR A 183 6.29 -12.50 7.99
N PRO A 184 5.86 -12.26 6.74
CA PRO A 184 6.52 -11.45 5.72
C PRO A 184 6.52 -9.98 6.13
N PHE A 185 7.65 -9.31 5.98
CA PHE A 185 7.76 -7.90 6.35
C PHE A 185 6.96 -7.01 5.40
N THR A 186 6.63 -5.80 5.85
CA THR A 186 5.89 -4.82 5.04
C THR A 186 6.66 -4.46 3.76
N GLU A 187 7.98 -4.42 3.83
CA GLU A 187 8.91 -4.23 2.72
C GLU A 187 8.74 -5.32 1.65
N GLU A 188 8.71 -6.60 2.07
CA GLU A 188 8.57 -7.75 1.18
C GLU A 188 7.19 -7.75 0.48
N ALA A 189 6.14 -7.42 1.23
CA ALA A 189 4.80 -7.27 0.68
C ALA A 189 4.73 -6.14 -0.37
N ILE A 190 5.40 -5.01 -0.11
CA ILE A 190 5.44 -3.89 -1.05
C ILE A 190 6.23 -4.22 -2.31
N ASP A 191 7.32 -4.96 -2.20
CA ASP A 191 8.06 -5.44 -3.36
C ASP A 191 7.21 -6.36 -4.23
N GLN A 192 6.38 -7.21 -3.63
CA GLN A 192 5.43 -8.04 -4.38
C GLN A 192 4.34 -7.19 -5.05
N ILE A 193 3.74 -6.23 -4.34
CA ILE A 193 2.74 -5.29 -4.89
C ILE A 193 3.28 -4.55 -6.12
N LYS A 194 4.56 -4.14 -6.08
CA LYS A 194 5.23 -3.48 -7.22
C LYS A 194 5.42 -4.44 -8.39
N LYS A 195 5.84 -5.69 -8.14
CA LYS A 195 6.02 -6.73 -9.18
C LYS A 195 4.70 -7.04 -9.89
N ASP A 196 3.60 -7.07 -9.14
CA ASP A 196 2.26 -7.37 -9.66
C ASP A 196 1.63 -6.16 -10.39
N LYS A 197 2.31 -5.00 -10.39
CA LYS A 197 1.91 -3.76 -11.05
C LYS A 197 0.53 -3.25 -10.58
N ILE A 198 0.27 -3.36 -9.27
CA ILE A 198 -0.93 -2.81 -8.65
C ILE A 198 -0.96 -1.29 -8.85
N THR A 199 -2.08 -0.77 -9.34
CA THR A 199 -2.26 0.66 -9.64
C THR A 199 -3.08 1.40 -8.59
N LYS A 200 -3.92 0.68 -7.82
CA LYS A 200 -4.65 1.20 -6.66
C LYS A 200 -4.42 0.29 -5.45
N LEU A 201 -3.85 0.83 -4.38
CA LEU A 201 -3.58 0.06 -3.16
C LEU A 201 -4.44 0.56 -1.99
N VAL A 202 -5.23 -0.34 -1.40
CA VAL A 202 -5.92 -0.12 -0.14
C VAL A 202 -5.06 -0.65 1.00
N VAL A 203 -4.73 0.20 1.97
CA VAL A 203 -3.96 -0.19 3.15
C VAL A 203 -4.92 -0.40 4.32
N LEU A 204 -4.97 -1.61 4.85
CA LEU A 204 -5.90 -2.00 5.90
C LEU A 204 -5.15 -2.53 7.13
N PRO A 205 -4.92 -1.68 8.15
CA PRO A 205 -4.42 -2.13 9.43
C PRO A 205 -5.46 -3.01 10.13
N LEU A 206 -5.06 -4.20 10.56
CA LEU A 206 -5.91 -5.14 11.32
C LEU A 206 -5.99 -4.80 12.82
N TYR A 207 -5.92 -3.51 13.13
CA TYR A 207 -6.08 -2.96 14.48
C TYR A 207 -7.34 -2.07 14.50
N PRO A 208 -8.46 -2.54 15.06
CA PRO A 208 -9.70 -1.76 15.07
C PRO A 208 -9.55 -0.40 15.76
N GLN A 209 -8.75 -0.34 16.84
CA GLN A 209 -8.43 0.89 17.54
C GLN A 209 -7.04 1.40 17.12
N TYR A 210 -6.99 2.67 16.72
CA TYR A 210 -5.72 3.30 16.37
C TYR A 210 -4.84 3.51 17.60
N SER A 211 -3.58 3.05 17.51
CA SER A 211 -2.51 3.44 18.43
C SER A 211 -1.23 3.74 17.65
N ILE A 212 -0.43 4.66 18.17
CA ILE A 212 0.86 5.03 17.56
C ILE A 212 1.81 3.83 17.53
N SER A 213 1.78 2.98 18.56
CA SER A 213 2.61 1.77 18.67
C SER A 213 2.20 0.63 17.74
N THR A 214 1.05 0.74 17.05
CA THR A 214 0.49 -0.30 16.18
C THR A 214 0.29 0.26 14.78
N SER A 215 -0.94 0.63 14.39
CA SER A 215 -1.26 1.22 13.09
C SER A 215 -0.34 2.39 12.74
N GLY A 216 -0.01 3.25 13.71
CA GLY A 216 0.89 4.37 13.50
C GLY A 216 2.30 3.93 13.04
N SER A 217 2.89 2.95 13.72
CA SER A 217 4.20 2.39 13.36
C SER A 217 4.16 1.71 11.99
N SER A 218 3.18 0.84 11.74
CA SER A 218 3.06 0.12 10.46
C SER A 218 2.86 1.07 9.27
N ILE A 219 2.02 2.10 9.42
CA ILE A 219 1.82 3.12 8.38
C ILE A 219 3.10 3.95 8.18
N ARG A 220 3.86 4.25 9.23
CA ARG A 220 5.10 5.02 9.11
C ARG A 220 6.17 4.28 8.32
N VAL A 221 6.30 2.96 8.53
CA VAL A 221 7.19 2.11 7.72
C VAL A 221 6.79 2.20 6.25
N LEU A 222 5.51 1.98 5.95
CA LEU A 222 4.99 2.08 4.59
C LEU A 222 5.29 3.45 3.96
N GLN A 223 5.06 4.54 4.68
CA GLN A 223 5.37 5.90 4.23
C GLN A 223 6.85 6.13 3.95
N ASN A 224 7.75 5.45 4.67
CA ASN A 224 9.19 5.57 4.44
C ASN A 224 9.66 4.78 3.21
N ILE A 225 8.97 3.70 2.85
CA ILE A 225 9.28 2.87 1.67
C ILE A 225 8.78 3.52 0.38
N VAL A 226 7.64 4.23 0.44
CA VAL A 226 6.97 4.82 -0.73
C VAL A 226 7.46 6.24 -1.07
N LYS A 227 8.17 6.90 -0.15
CA LYS A 227 8.83 8.18 -0.42
C LYS A 227 9.94 8.03 -1.45
#